data_AF-A0A9E5M3L0-F1
#
_entry.id   AF-A0A9E5M3L0-F1
#
_cell.length_a   1.000
_cell.length_b   1.000
_cell.length_c   1.000
_cell.angle_alpha   90.00
_cell.angle_beta   90.00
_cell.angle_gamma   90.00
#
_symmetry.space_group_name_H-M   'P 1'
#
loop_
_entity.id
_entity.type
_entity.pdbx_description
1 polymer ?
#
loop_
_entity_poly.entity_id
_entity_poly.type
_entity_poly.pdbx_seq_one_letter_code
_entity_poly.pdbx_strand_id
1 'polypeptide(L)'
;MKKIFINLASATLLAGSAIVLAQAPAAPAAPAAPTAPAVAMPKCKDGTVSKVAGRGACSGHGGVAKDGAAEPPAPPPPPPGSTARCKDGSYSQAKSRSGACSGHGGVADWLKKD
;
A
#
# COMPACT_ATOMS: atom_id res chain seq x y z
N MET A 1 38.37 -65.99 -32.87
CA MET A 1 38.68 -65.00 -33.93
C MET A 1 38.24 -63.62 -33.46
N LYS A 2 39.10 -62.59 -33.62
CA LYS A 2 38.95 -61.15 -33.30
C LYS A 2 38.50 -60.83 -31.86
N LYS A 3 39.41 -60.63 -30.89
CA LYS A 3 40.21 -59.40 -30.61
C LYS A 3 39.37 -58.11 -30.61
N ILE A 4 38.96 -57.66 -29.43
CA ILE A 4 38.72 -56.24 -29.13
C ILE A 4 39.51 -55.92 -27.86
N PHE A 5 40.72 -55.38 -28.11
CA PHE A 5 41.47 -54.53 -27.19
C PHE A 5 40.82 -53.14 -27.18
N ILE A 6 41.13 -52.31 -26.16
CA ILE A 6 40.80 -50.87 -25.92
C ILE A 6 39.85 -50.74 -24.71
N ASN A 7 40.10 -50.00 -23.64
CA ASN A 7 41.21 -49.17 -23.14
C ASN A 7 40.93 -49.01 -21.63
N LEU A 8 41.88 -49.26 -20.74
CA LEU A 8 42.70 -48.24 -20.06
C LEU A 8 41.94 -47.02 -19.53
N ALA A 9 41.94 -46.92 -18.20
CA ALA A 9 41.91 -45.70 -17.37
C ALA A 9 40.75 -44.71 -17.54
N SER A 10 39.94 -44.54 -16.49
CA SER A 10 40.15 -43.41 -15.57
C SER A 10 39.14 -43.47 -14.45
N ALA A 11 39.66 -43.67 -13.24
CA ALA A 11 38.95 -43.35 -12.03
C ALA A 11 38.80 -41.83 -11.95
N THR A 12 37.57 -41.34 -11.95
CA THR A 12 37.25 -40.01 -11.42
C THR A 12 35.90 -40.08 -10.73
N LEU A 13 35.93 -40.47 -9.45
CA LEU A 13 34.93 -40.11 -8.46
C LEU A 13 34.88 -38.57 -8.39
N LEU A 14 33.95 -37.95 -9.10
CA LEU A 14 33.53 -36.58 -8.77
C LEU A 14 32.39 -36.69 -7.76
N ALA A 15 32.77 -36.55 -6.48
CA ALA A 15 31.88 -36.14 -5.42
C ALA A 15 31.30 -34.75 -5.76
N GLY A 16 30.13 -34.74 -6.39
CA GLY A 16 29.36 -33.53 -6.63
C GLY A 16 28.55 -33.17 -5.39
N SER A 17 29.15 -32.41 -4.47
CA SER A 17 28.42 -31.75 -3.39
C SER A 17 27.45 -30.75 -4.00
N ALA A 18 26.16 -31.05 -3.94
CA ALA A 18 25.10 -30.10 -4.24
C ALA A 18 25.14 -28.98 -3.19
N ILE A 19 25.81 -27.87 -3.51
CA ILE A 19 25.72 -26.63 -2.73
C ILE A 19 24.31 -26.09 -2.98
N VAL A 20 23.38 -26.44 -2.08
CA VAL A 20 22.09 -25.78 -1.97
C VAL A 20 22.38 -24.34 -1.53
N LEU A 21 22.31 -23.39 -2.47
CA LEU A 21 22.21 -21.97 -2.12
C LEU A 21 20.89 -21.78 -1.35
N ALA A 22 20.97 -21.69 -0.04
CA ALA A 22 19.90 -21.20 0.81
C ALA A 22 19.66 -19.73 0.44
N GLN A 23 18.72 -19.50 -0.47
CA GLN A 23 18.19 -18.17 -0.76
C GLN A 23 17.42 -17.72 0.48
N ALA A 24 18.01 -16.81 1.26
CA ALA A 24 17.30 -16.13 2.34
C ALA A 24 16.13 -15.36 1.72
N PRO A 25 14.88 -15.53 2.21
CA PRO A 25 13.79 -14.68 1.76
C PRO A 25 14.10 -13.25 2.21
N ALA A 26 14.26 -12.36 1.24
CA ALA A 26 14.31 -10.92 1.50
C ALA A 26 13.00 -10.55 2.22
N ALA A 27 13.11 -10.20 3.50
CA ALA A 27 11.98 -9.68 4.25
C ALA A 27 11.45 -8.44 3.52
N PRO A 28 10.13 -8.37 3.20
CA PRO A 28 9.60 -7.18 2.57
C PRO A 28 9.80 -6.00 3.52
N ALA A 29 10.46 -4.95 3.03
CA ALA A 29 10.57 -3.69 3.74
C ALA A 29 9.17 -3.24 4.14
N ALA A 30 8.94 -3.10 5.45
CA ALA A 30 7.69 -2.55 5.96
C ALA A 30 7.48 -1.16 5.33
N PRO A 31 6.28 -0.87 4.76
CA PRO A 31 6.03 0.44 4.19
C PRO A 31 6.16 1.50 5.29
N ALA A 32 6.86 2.59 4.98
CA ALA A 32 6.94 3.76 5.84
C ALA A 32 5.51 4.21 6.19
N ALA A 33 5.21 4.31 7.50
CA ALA A 33 3.93 4.81 7.96
C ALA A 33 3.69 6.21 7.37
N PRO A 34 2.49 6.51 6.84
CA PRO A 34 2.19 7.82 6.32
C PRO A 34 2.26 8.84 7.46
N THR A 35 3.09 9.86 7.30
CA THR A 35 3.09 11.04 8.16
C THR A 35 1.68 11.63 8.13
N ALA A 36 1.01 11.70 9.29
CA ALA A 36 -0.34 12.26 9.35
C ALA A 36 -0.32 13.69 8.80
N PRO A 37 -1.26 14.06 7.91
CA PRO A 37 -1.33 15.41 7.38
C PRO A 37 -1.61 16.38 8.52
N ALA A 38 -0.82 17.45 8.60
CA ALA A 38 -1.06 18.55 9.54
C ALA A 38 -2.44 19.15 9.23
N VAL A 39 -3.37 19.04 10.18
CA VAL A 39 -4.73 19.58 10.03
C VAL A 39 -4.68 21.11 10.14
N ALA A 40 -5.10 21.80 9.08
CA ALA A 40 -5.28 23.25 9.14
C ALA A 40 -6.38 23.59 10.14
N MET A 41 -6.10 24.55 11.04
CA MET A 41 -7.03 24.97 12.08
C MET A 41 -8.16 25.83 11.47
N PRO A 42 -9.44 25.54 11.77
CA PRO A 42 -10.55 26.22 11.14
C PRO A 42 -10.68 27.66 11.62
N LYS A 43 -10.92 28.58 10.69
CA LYS A 43 -11.22 29.98 11.01
C LYS A 43 -12.68 30.14 11.38
N CYS A 44 -12.94 30.84 12.46
CA CYS A 44 -14.28 31.08 12.99
C CYS A 44 -14.88 32.36 12.40
N LYS A 45 -16.21 32.48 12.48
CA LYS A 45 -16.97 33.61 11.90
C LYS A 45 -16.57 34.97 12.46
N ASP A 46 -16.13 35.00 13.72
CA ASP A 46 -15.67 36.19 14.44
C ASP A 46 -14.20 36.55 14.14
N GLY A 47 -13.56 35.86 13.20
CA GLY A 47 -12.17 36.09 12.81
C GLY A 47 -11.15 35.38 13.71
N THR A 48 -11.57 34.75 14.80
CA THR A 48 -10.69 33.90 15.62
C THR A 48 -10.39 32.58 14.91
N VAL A 49 -9.35 31.87 15.35
CA VAL A 49 -9.00 30.54 14.83
C VAL A 49 -9.26 29.53 15.94
N SER A 50 -9.96 28.44 15.63
CA SER A 50 -10.25 27.42 16.62
C SER A 50 -8.98 26.63 16.95
N LYS A 51 -8.76 26.36 18.24
CA LYS A 51 -7.65 25.52 18.71
C LYS A 51 -7.87 24.03 18.41
N VAL A 52 -9.10 23.66 18.07
CA VAL A 52 -9.51 22.29 17.75
C VAL A 52 -10.05 22.23 16.33
N ALA A 53 -9.67 21.20 15.60
CA ALA A 53 -10.29 20.85 14.33
C ALA A 53 -11.47 19.88 14.58
N GLY A 54 -12.48 19.91 13.71
CA GLY A 54 -13.57 18.93 13.70
C GLY A 54 -14.86 19.40 14.37
N ARG A 55 -15.66 18.42 14.81
CA ARG A 55 -17.06 18.63 15.24
C ARG A 55 -17.09 19.49 16.50
N GLY A 56 -17.81 20.61 16.46
CA GLY A 56 -17.88 21.58 17.56
C GLY A 56 -16.83 22.70 17.50
N ALA A 57 -15.96 22.70 16.49
CA ALA A 57 -15.10 23.86 16.23
C ALA A 57 -15.95 25.12 16.01
N CYS A 58 -15.56 26.22 16.64
CA CYS A 58 -16.22 27.52 16.55
C CYS A 58 -17.67 27.58 17.07
N SER A 59 -18.16 26.62 17.86
CA SER A 59 -19.53 26.65 18.40
C SER A 59 -19.84 27.90 19.23
N GLY A 60 -18.87 28.44 19.98
CA GLY A 60 -19.00 29.71 20.71
C GLY A 60 -18.71 30.97 19.88
N HIS A 61 -18.33 30.79 18.61
CA HIS A 61 -17.80 31.85 17.74
C HIS A 61 -18.64 32.02 16.45
N GLY A 62 -19.91 31.59 16.48
CA GLY A 62 -20.82 31.70 15.33
C GLY A 62 -20.57 30.67 14.22
N GLY A 63 -19.85 29.59 14.54
CA GLY A 63 -19.52 28.52 13.60
C GLY A 63 -18.29 28.82 12.74
N VAL A 64 -17.97 27.85 11.88
CA VAL A 64 -16.83 27.93 10.98
C VAL A 64 -17.11 28.95 9.87
N ALA A 65 -16.11 29.76 9.50
CA ALA A 65 -16.20 30.67 8.36
C ALA A 65 -16.40 29.87 7.06
N LYS A 66 -17.00 30.51 6.03
CA LYS A 66 -17.29 29.86 4.74
C LYS A 66 -16.02 29.43 4.02
N ASP A 67 -15.00 30.26 4.14
CA ASP A 67 -13.61 30.08 3.70
C ASP A 67 -12.76 29.29 4.73
N GLY A 68 -13.25 29.15 5.96
CA GLY A 68 -12.59 28.43 7.06
C GLY A 68 -12.95 26.95 7.13
N ALA A 69 -13.82 26.46 6.24
CA ALA A 69 -14.00 25.03 6.04
C ALA A 69 -12.69 24.46 5.49
N ALA A 70 -11.89 23.88 6.38
CA ALA A 70 -10.71 23.14 5.97
C ALA A 70 -11.16 22.07 4.97
N GLU A 71 -10.66 22.13 3.74
CA GLU A 71 -10.82 21.05 2.79
C GLU A 71 -10.29 19.78 3.48
N PRO A 72 -11.05 18.67 3.49
CA PRO A 72 -10.56 17.44 4.08
C PRO A 72 -9.19 17.13 3.48
N PRO A 73 -8.21 16.72 4.31
CA PRO A 73 -6.88 16.43 3.81
C PRO A 73 -7.02 15.42 2.67
N ALA A 74 -6.24 15.64 1.60
CA ALA A 74 -6.21 14.73 0.49
C ALA A 74 -6.01 13.30 1.02
N PRO A 75 -6.76 12.32 0.50
CA PRO A 75 -6.60 10.94 0.93
C PRO A 75 -5.15 10.50 0.70
N PRO A 76 -4.60 9.64 1.57
CA PRO A 76 -3.27 9.11 1.36
C PRO A 76 -3.18 8.44 -0.02
N PRO A 77 -2.01 8.47 -0.66
CA PRO A 77 -1.84 7.80 -1.93
C PRO A 77 -2.15 6.30 -1.77
N PRO A 78 -2.75 5.66 -2.78
CA PRO A 78 -3.02 4.23 -2.72
C PRO A 78 -1.74 3.43 -2.51
N PRO A 79 -1.78 2.34 -1.73
CA PRO A 79 -0.68 1.39 -1.66
C PRO A 79 -0.29 0.88 -3.06
N PRO A 80 1.00 0.59 -3.32
CA PRO A 80 1.43 0.02 -4.59
C PRO A 80 0.62 -1.24 -4.95
N GLY A 81 0.19 -1.35 -6.21
CA GLY A 81 -0.61 -2.49 -6.67
C GLY A 81 -2.11 -2.41 -6.34
N SER A 82 -2.57 -1.35 -5.68
CA SER A 82 -4.00 -1.13 -5.46
C SER A 82 -4.72 -0.85 -6.78
N THR A 83 -5.80 -1.57 -7.04
CA THR A 83 -6.62 -1.46 -8.26
C THR A 83 -7.95 -0.76 -8.01
N ALA A 84 -8.37 -0.62 -6.75
CA ALA A 84 -9.59 0.09 -6.36
C ALA A 84 -9.48 0.70 -4.97
N ARG A 85 -10.23 1.79 -4.76
CA ARG A 85 -10.55 2.33 -3.44
C ARG A 85 -11.98 1.94 -3.09
N CYS A 86 -12.19 1.45 -1.87
CA CYS A 86 -13.49 1.08 -1.34
C CYS A 86 -14.16 2.26 -0.62
N LYS A 87 -15.50 2.20 -0.41
CA LYS A 87 -16.26 3.29 0.22
C LYS A 87 -15.89 3.57 1.68
N ASP A 88 -15.35 2.59 2.38
CA ASP A 88 -14.86 2.74 3.75
C ASP A 88 -13.45 3.38 3.83
N GLY A 89 -12.83 3.67 2.68
CA GLY A 89 -11.47 4.21 2.60
C GLY A 89 -10.37 3.16 2.47
N SER A 90 -10.71 1.86 2.57
CA SER A 90 -9.77 0.75 2.33
C SER A 90 -9.42 0.63 0.84
N TYR A 91 -8.34 -0.08 0.53
CA TYR A 91 -7.90 -0.33 -0.85
C TYR A 91 -8.01 -1.82 -1.20
N SER A 92 -8.40 -2.10 -2.43
CA SER A 92 -8.46 -3.47 -2.98
C SER A 92 -7.42 -3.67 -4.07
N GLN A 93 -6.86 -4.88 -4.12
CA GLN A 93 -5.98 -5.36 -5.18
C GLN A 93 -6.71 -6.33 -6.13
N ALA A 94 -8.05 -6.24 -6.18
CA ALA A 94 -8.87 -7.11 -7.01
C ALA A 94 -8.48 -6.99 -8.50
N LYS A 95 -8.39 -8.14 -9.19
CA LYS A 95 -8.07 -8.15 -10.63
C LYS A 95 -9.23 -7.58 -11.46
N SER A 96 -10.47 -7.82 -11.03
CA SER A 96 -11.72 -7.46 -11.70
C SER A 96 -12.63 -6.62 -10.79
N ARG A 97 -13.55 -5.86 -11.40
CA ARG A 97 -14.52 -5.01 -10.68
C ARG A 97 -15.60 -5.82 -9.95
N SER A 98 -15.96 -6.98 -10.49
CA SER A 98 -16.99 -7.85 -9.93
C SER A 98 -16.55 -8.41 -8.58
N GLY A 99 -17.33 -8.12 -7.52
CA GLY A 99 -17.03 -8.55 -6.15
C GLY A 99 -15.95 -7.74 -5.43
N ALA A 100 -15.34 -6.75 -6.08
CA ALA A 100 -14.39 -5.86 -5.43
C ALA A 100 -15.10 -5.03 -4.36
N CYS A 101 -14.48 -4.91 -3.19
CA CYS A 101 -14.99 -4.14 -2.06
C CYS A 101 -16.37 -4.59 -1.53
N SER A 102 -16.84 -5.81 -1.81
CA SER A 102 -18.17 -6.24 -1.35
C SER A 102 -18.35 -6.19 0.17
N GLY A 103 -17.31 -6.52 0.96
CA GLY A 103 -17.31 -6.35 2.42
C GLY A 103 -17.10 -4.91 2.91
N HIS A 104 -16.82 -3.99 1.99
CA HIS A 104 -16.43 -2.60 2.26
C HIS A 104 -17.40 -1.59 1.61
N GLY A 105 -18.64 -2.02 1.32
CA GLY A 105 -19.68 -1.16 0.76
C GLY A 105 -19.55 -0.88 -0.74
N GLY A 106 -18.72 -1.64 -1.45
CA GLY A 106 -18.47 -1.50 -2.88
C GLY A 106 -17.33 -0.56 -3.22
N VAL A 107 -17.02 -0.50 -4.51
CA VAL A 107 -15.95 0.35 -5.05
C VAL A 107 -16.39 1.81 -5.01
N ALA A 108 -15.56 2.68 -4.44
CA ALA A 108 -15.69 4.13 -4.56
C ALA A 108 -15.04 4.60 -5.87
N ASP A 109 -13.79 4.17 -6.11
CA ASP A 109 -13.00 4.56 -7.28
C ASP A 109 -12.20 3.36 -7.80
N TRP A 110 -12.14 3.19 -9.12
CA TRP A 110 -11.23 2.23 -9.74
C TRP A 110 -9.90 2.93 -10.04
N LEU A 111 -8.80 2.41 -9.48
CA LEU A 111 -7.49 3.08 -9.44
C LEU A 111 -6.56 2.69 -10.59
N LYS A 112 -6.93 1.69 -11.40
CA LYS A 112 -6.16 1.42 -12.62
C LYS A 112 -6.25 2.67 -13.49
N LYS A 113 -5.13 3.39 -13.55
CA LYS A 113 -4.83 4.34 -14.60
C LYS A 113 -4.41 3.48 -15.79
N ASP A 114 -5.23 3.51 -16.83
CA ASP A 114 -5.02 2.77 -18.07
C ASP A 114 -3.58 2.90 -18.60
#